data_AF-Q6Q9B1-F1
#
_entry.id   AF-Q6Q9B1-F1
#
_cell.length_a   1.000
_cell.length_b   1.000
_cell.length_c   1.000
_cell.angle_alpha   90.00
_cell.angle_beta   90.00
_cell.angle_gamma   90.00
#
_symmetry.space_group_name_H-M   'P 1'
#
loop_
_entity.id
_entity.type
_entity.pdbx_description
1 polymer ?
#
loop_
_entity_poly.entity_id
_entity_poly.type
_entity_poly.pdbx_seq_one_letter_code
_entity_poly.pdbx_strand_id
1 'polypeptide(L)'
;YVGQEKLRPQTGWLPLAFGLDWTRPPRQMNGTSFFYAHTDQWRYESLKMSEILSPLAPEGDWSGSLLDYNAKAERMGWLPSAPQFDANPIEWGNRIKATGTDPATVVVDALKAGDIKPASLDPDNPVNWPRNMFFWRSNVLGASGKGHEYFLKHLVGSMHGVIGTDEEAAGLERPKDVVWRDDAPVGKLDLMVNIDFRMSTTSIYSDVVLPTATWYE
;
A
#
# COMPACT_ATOMS: atom_id res chain seq x y z
N TYR A 1 -24.33 3.38 -13.35
CA TYR A 1 -23.12 3.79 -14.09
C TYR A 1 -22.23 4.58 -13.15
N VAL A 2 -20.93 4.26 -13.07
CA VAL A 2 -19.93 4.95 -12.23
C VAL A 2 -18.79 5.47 -13.12
N GLY A 3 -17.54 5.03 -12.93
CA GLY A 3 -16.45 5.25 -13.88
C GLY A 3 -16.51 4.35 -15.12
N GLN A 4 -15.64 4.62 -16.09
CA GLN A 4 -15.50 3.87 -17.33
C GLN A 4 -14.62 2.61 -17.12
N GLU A 5 -15.12 1.65 -16.34
CA GLU A 5 -14.37 0.41 -16.04
C GLU A 5 -14.31 -0.58 -17.21
N LYS A 6 -15.32 -0.56 -18.09
CA LYS A 6 -15.52 -1.60 -19.09
C LYS A 6 -14.55 -1.48 -20.26
N LEU A 7 -13.36 -2.05 -20.10
CA LEU A 7 -12.41 -2.27 -21.20
C LEU A 7 -12.84 -3.51 -21.98
N ARG A 8 -13.54 -3.30 -23.11
CA ARG A 8 -14.14 -4.39 -23.90
C ARG A 8 -13.14 -5.49 -24.32
N PRO A 9 -11.95 -5.18 -24.90
CA PRO A 9 -11.00 -6.20 -25.31
C PRO A 9 -10.06 -6.64 -24.17
N GLN A 10 -10.61 -7.02 -23.02
CA GLN A 10 -9.86 -7.28 -21.78
C GLN A 10 -8.70 -8.28 -21.97
N THR A 11 -8.95 -9.41 -22.62
CA THR A 11 -7.96 -10.49 -22.78
C THR A 11 -6.84 -10.15 -23.75
N GLY A 12 -7.06 -9.20 -24.68
CA GLY A 12 -6.01 -8.67 -25.55
C GLY A 12 -5.16 -7.61 -24.85
N TRP A 13 -5.77 -6.79 -23.99
CA TRP A 13 -5.07 -5.71 -23.28
C TRP A 13 -4.25 -6.20 -22.08
N LEU A 14 -4.75 -7.17 -21.30
CA LEU A 14 -4.07 -7.68 -20.10
C LEU A 14 -2.61 -8.12 -20.33
N PRO A 15 -2.27 -8.96 -21.33
CA PRO A 15 -0.90 -9.39 -21.52
C PRO A 15 0.03 -8.23 -21.87
N LEU A 16 -0.44 -7.29 -22.71
CA LEU A 16 0.30 -6.07 -23.06
C LEU A 16 0.55 -5.18 -21.83
N ALA A 17 -0.48 -4.93 -21.03
CA ALA A 17 -0.39 -3.98 -19.92
C ALA A 17 0.49 -4.47 -18.77
N PHE A 18 0.53 -5.79 -18.54
CA PHE A 18 1.23 -6.40 -17.41
C PHE A 18 2.44 -7.25 -17.82
N GLY A 19 2.85 -7.21 -19.09
CA GLY A 19 4.00 -7.97 -19.63
C GLY A 19 3.84 -9.49 -19.50
N LEU A 20 2.60 -10.00 -19.59
CA LEU A 20 2.29 -11.41 -19.35
C LEU A 20 2.69 -12.35 -20.49
N ASP A 21 3.02 -11.77 -21.64
CA ASP A 21 3.67 -12.43 -22.76
C ASP A 21 5.15 -12.75 -22.47
N TRP A 22 5.78 -12.06 -21.50
CA TRP A 22 7.17 -12.31 -21.08
C TRP A 22 7.27 -13.02 -19.74
N THR A 23 6.52 -12.58 -18.72
CA THR A 23 6.65 -13.06 -17.35
C THR A 23 5.31 -13.13 -16.63
N ARG A 24 5.13 -14.12 -15.76
CA ARG A 24 3.88 -14.31 -15.00
C ARG A 24 4.21 -14.81 -13.58
N PRO A 25 3.45 -14.41 -12.53
CA PRO A 25 2.40 -13.37 -12.51
C PRO A 25 2.95 -11.94 -12.32
N PRO A 26 2.16 -10.89 -12.58
CA PRO A 26 2.51 -9.52 -12.21
C PRO A 26 2.23 -9.26 -10.72
N ARG A 27 2.68 -8.12 -10.19
CA ARG A 27 2.36 -7.68 -8.83
C ARG A 27 1.21 -6.67 -8.85
N GLN A 28 -0.02 -7.16 -8.76
CA GLN A 28 -1.20 -6.31 -8.59
C GLN A 28 -1.43 -6.01 -7.11
N MET A 29 -1.94 -4.81 -6.81
CA MET A 29 -2.26 -4.36 -5.45
C MET A 29 -3.59 -3.59 -5.44
N ASN A 30 -4.39 -3.77 -4.40
CA ASN A 30 -5.61 -3.00 -4.21
C ASN A 30 -5.28 -1.62 -3.58
N GLY A 31 -5.64 -0.54 -4.28
CA GLY A 31 -5.22 0.81 -3.92
C GLY A 31 -5.69 1.29 -2.53
N THR A 32 -6.88 0.87 -2.07
CA THR A 32 -7.41 1.29 -0.77
C THR A 32 -6.51 0.86 0.38
N SER A 33 -6.18 -0.43 0.48
CA SER A 33 -5.31 -0.94 1.56
C SER A 33 -3.89 -0.38 1.44
N PHE A 34 -3.38 -0.26 0.21
CA PHE A 34 -2.06 0.32 -0.04
C PHE A 34 -1.94 1.75 0.50
N PHE A 35 -2.87 2.64 0.14
CA PHE A 35 -2.81 4.02 0.60
C PHE A 35 -3.22 4.15 2.07
N TYR A 36 -4.15 3.33 2.57
CA TYR A 36 -4.49 3.33 4.00
C TYR A 36 -3.26 3.06 4.86
N ALA A 37 -2.45 2.05 4.49
CA ALA A 37 -1.21 1.71 5.16
C ALA A 37 -0.11 2.77 4.94
N HIS A 38 0.17 3.16 3.70
CA HIS A 38 1.36 3.98 3.38
C HIS A 38 1.16 5.48 3.46
N THR A 39 -0.06 5.95 3.71
CA THR A 39 -0.32 7.35 4.09
C THR A 39 -0.66 7.49 5.58
N ASP A 40 -0.49 6.41 6.35
CA ASP A 40 -0.70 6.34 7.79
C ASP A 40 -2.09 6.78 8.28
N GLN A 41 -3.09 6.73 7.40
CA GLN A 41 -4.49 7.02 7.76
C GLN A 41 -5.00 6.11 8.87
N TRP A 42 -4.50 4.88 8.92
CA TRP A 42 -4.80 3.90 9.97
C TRP A 42 -4.46 4.38 11.38
N ARG A 43 -3.51 5.31 11.53
CA ARG A 43 -3.10 5.88 12.83
C ARG A 43 -4.13 6.86 13.41
N TYR A 44 -5.08 7.28 12.59
CA TYR A 44 -6.13 8.27 12.94
C TYR A 44 -7.52 7.62 12.94
N GLU A 45 -7.58 6.29 12.93
CA GLU A 45 -8.81 5.54 12.79
C GLU A 45 -9.65 5.59 14.06
N SER A 46 -10.86 6.14 13.97
CA SER A 46 -11.79 6.20 15.07
C SER A 46 -12.83 5.07 15.06
N LEU A 47 -13.04 4.42 13.92
CA LEU A 47 -14.04 3.35 13.81
C LEU A 47 -13.51 2.05 14.42
N LYS A 48 -14.18 1.56 15.46
CA LYS A 48 -13.83 0.29 16.10
C LYS A 48 -14.51 -0.90 15.44
N MET A 49 -13.82 -2.04 15.43
CA MET A 49 -14.39 -3.30 14.92
C MET A 49 -15.66 -3.72 15.67
N SER A 50 -15.74 -3.44 16.97
CA SER A 50 -16.91 -3.72 17.79
C SER A 50 -18.16 -2.95 17.37
N GLU A 51 -18.03 -1.80 16.71
CA GLU A 51 -19.16 -0.98 16.27
C GLU A 51 -19.83 -1.51 15.00
N ILE A 52 -19.09 -2.29 14.20
CA ILE A 52 -19.59 -2.91 12.95
C ILE A 52 -19.84 -4.41 13.07
N LEU A 53 -19.52 -5.00 14.23
CA LEU A 53 -19.78 -6.40 14.51
C LEU A 53 -21.28 -6.63 14.71
N SER A 54 -21.82 -7.67 14.07
CA SER A 54 -23.22 -8.06 14.28
C SER A 54 -23.46 -8.43 15.75
N PRO A 55 -24.59 -8.03 16.36
CA PRO A 55 -24.97 -8.50 17.70
C PRO A 55 -25.21 -10.01 17.77
N LEU A 56 -25.27 -10.69 16.63
CA LEU A 56 -25.42 -12.15 16.49
C LEU A 56 -24.10 -12.84 16.10
N ALA A 57 -22.96 -12.12 16.11
CA ALA A 57 -21.67 -12.74 15.83
C ALA A 57 -21.40 -13.87 16.84
N PRO A 58 -20.82 -15.00 16.40
CA PRO A 58 -20.52 -16.10 17.31
C PRO A 58 -19.46 -15.65 18.32
N GLU A 59 -19.44 -16.31 19.48
CA GLU A 59 -18.41 -16.05 20.50
C GLU A 59 -17.01 -16.27 19.91
N GLY A 60 -16.10 -15.34 20.19
CA GLY A 60 -14.74 -15.37 19.66
C GLY A 60 -14.02 -14.03 19.86
N ASP A 61 -12.72 -14.01 19.56
CA ASP A 61 -11.94 -12.78 19.55
C ASP A 61 -12.13 -12.04 18.22
N TRP A 62 -12.95 -10.99 18.26
CA TRP A 62 -13.20 -10.05 17.16
C TRP A 62 -12.51 -8.70 17.36
N SER A 63 -11.58 -8.63 18.30
CA SER A 63 -10.84 -7.39 18.58
C SER A 63 -9.66 -7.21 17.63
N GLY A 64 -9.09 -6.00 17.64
CA GLY A 64 -8.05 -5.58 16.71
C GLY A 64 -8.49 -4.37 15.89
N SER A 65 -7.51 -3.69 15.31
CA SER A 65 -7.74 -2.54 14.44
C SER A 65 -8.20 -2.99 13.04
N LEU A 66 -8.77 -2.06 12.27
CA LEU A 66 -9.07 -2.30 10.84
C LEU A 66 -7.82 -2.72 10.05
N LEU A 67 -6.65 -2.18 10.41
CA LEU A 67 -5.38 -2.56 9.80
C LEU A 67 -4.98 -4.01 10.12
N ASP A 68 -5.20 -4.48 11.35
CA ASP A 68 -4.92 -5.88 11.73
C ASP A 68 -5.73 -6.86 10.88
N TYR A 69 -7.00 -6.56 10.62
CA TYR A 69 -7.84 -7.37 9.73
C TYR A 69 -7.32 -7.39 8.30
N ASN A 70 -6.80 -6.26 7.81
CA ASN A 70 -6.18 -6.20 6.49
C ASN A 70 -4.88 -7.03 6.43
N ALA A 71 -3.99 -6.88 7.42
CA ALA A 71 -2.76 -7.67 7.52
C ALA A 71 -3.04 -9.18 7.67
N LYS A 72 -4.13 -9.53 8.39
CA LYS A 72 -4.63 -10.92 8.47
C LYS A 72 -5.13 -11.44 7.13
N ALA A 73 -5.88 -10.64 6.39
CA ALA A 73 -6.36 -11.02 5.05
C ALA A 73 -5.19 -11.24 4.08
N GLU A 74 -4.15 -10.40 4.15
CA GLU A 74 -2.94 -10.53 3.35
C GLU A 74 -2.17 -11.83 3.64
N ARG A 75 -1.87 -12.13 4.92
CA ARG A 75 -1.15 -13.37 5.29
C ARG A 75 -1.94 -14.66 4.97
N MET A 76 -3.27 -14.56 4.88
CA MET A 76 -4.15 -15.66 4.48
C MET A 76 -4.31 -15.79 2.95
N GLY A 77 -3.68 -14.91 2.17
CA GLY A 77 -3.78 -14.90 0.71
C GLY A 77 -5.12 -14.42 0.18
N TRP A 78 -5.92 -13.72 0.98
CA TRP A 78 -7.20 -13.13 0.57
C TRP A 78 -7.00 -11.80 -0.17
N LEU A 79 -5.99 -11.03 0.24
CA LEU A 79 -5.59 -9.77 -0.38
C LEU A 79 -4.12 -9.82 -0.83
N PRO A 80 -3.74 -9.07 -1.87
CA PRO A 80 -2.34 -8.87 -2.21
C PRO A 80 -1.64 -7.93 -1.21
N SER A 81 -0.30 -7.94 -1.23
CA SER A 81 0.55 -7.06 -0.43
C SER A 81 1.54 -6.30 -1.32
N ALA A 82 1.80 -5.02 -1.00
CA ALA A 82 2.86 -4.24 -1.62
C ALA A 82 3.40 -3.17 -0.65
N PRO A 83 4.70 -3.20 -0.30
CA PRO A 83 5.65 -4.31 -0.45
C PRO A 83 5.15 -5.65 0.12
N GLN A 84 5.77 -6.77 -0.29
CA GLN A 84 5.31 -8.12 0.08
C GLN A 84 5.96 -8.62 1.38
N PHE A 85 7.28 -8.47 1.47
CA PHE A 85 8.10 -8.97 2.58
C PHE A 85 9.00 -7.86 3.09
N ASP A 86 9.46 -8.00 4.32
CA ASP A 86 10.50 -7.16 4.94
C ASP A 86 11.93 -7.46 4.46
N ALA A 87 12.03 -8.10 3.30
CA ALA A 87 13.29 -8.46 2.67
C ALA A 87 13.23 -8.26 1.16
N ASN A 88 14.39 -8.00 0.55
CA ASN A 88 14.51 -7.84 -0.89
C ASN A 88 14.24 -9.18 -1.61
N PRO A 89 13.14 -9.31 -2.37
CA PRO A 89 12.78 -10.58 -3.02
C PRO A 89 13.78 -11.01 -4.10
N ILE A 90 14.57 -10.08 -4.66
CA ILE A 90 15.58 -10.39 -5.67
C ILE A 90 16.79 -11.09 -5.02
N GLU A 91 17.23 -10.61 -3.85
CA GLU A 91 18.33 -11.24 -3.11
C GLU A 91 17.95 -12.63 -2.64
N TRP A 92 16.74 -12.82 -2.13
CA TRP A 92 16.21 -14.14 -1.80
C TRP A 92 16.16 -15.06 -3.02
N GLY A 93 15.66 -14.57 -4.16
CA GLY A 93 15.66 -15.32 -5.41
C GLY A 93 17.06 -15.76 -5.85
N ASN A 94 18.06 -14.87 -5.72
CA ASN A 94 19.45 -15.18 -6.04
C ASN A 94 20.04 -16.25 -5.11
N ARG A 95 19.78 -16.17 -3.79
CA ARG A 95 20.24 -17.16 -2.81
C ARG A 95 19.64 -18.54 -3.08
N ILE A 96 18.33 -18.60 -3.28
CA ILE A 96 17.60 -19.84 -3.60
C ILE A 96 18.11 -20.47 -4.90
N LYS A 97 18.35 -19.64 -5.92
CA LYS A 97 18.91 -20.11 -7.19
C LYS A 97 20.32 -20.69 -7.02
N ALA A 98 21.14 -20.09 -6.17
CA ALA A 98 22.52 -20.56 -5.93
C ALA A 98 22.56 -21.89 -5.16
N THR A 99 21.63 -22.13 -4.24
CA THR A 99 21.55 -23.38 -3.46
C THR A 99 20.81 -24.49 -4.22
N GLY A 100 20.02 -24.15 -5.25
CA GLY A 100 19.22 -25.12 -6.01
C GLY A 100 18.06 -25.72 -5.21
N THR A 101 17.71 -25.11 -4.07
CA THR A 101 16.61 -25.54 -3.20
C THR A 101 15.26 -25.10 -3.77
N ASP A 102 14.19 -25.81 -3.43
CA ASP A 102 12.83 -25.43 -3.83
C ASP A 102 12.42 -24.07 -3.23
N PRO A 103 12.08 -23.05 -4.06
CA PRO A 103 11.74 -21.73 -3.56
C PRO A 103 10.53 -21.71 -2.63
N ALA A 104 9.52 -22.54 -2.89
CA ALA A 104 8.30 -22.56 -2.09
C ALA A 104 8.59 -23.05 -0.66
N THR A 105 9.35 -24.14 -0.54
CA THR A 105 9.78 -24.70 0.75
C THR A 105 10.61 -23.68 1.53
N VAL A 106 11.62 -23.06 0.90
CA VAL A 106 12.50 -22.07 1.57
C VAL A 106 11.71 -20.87 2.09
N VAL A 107 10.80 -20.32 1.29
CA VAL A 107 10.01 -19.14 1.69
C VAL A 107 9.02 -19.50 2.79
N VAL A 108 8.34 -20.66 2.71
CA VAL A 108 7.41 -21.11 3.73
C VAL A 108 8.12 -21.35 5.07
N ASP A 109 9.28 -22.00 5.04
CA ASP A 109 10.05 -22.28 6.24
C ASP A 109 10.59 -20.99 6.86
N ALA A 110 11.09 -20.06 6.05
CA ALA A 110 11.54 -18.75 6.52
C ALA A 110 10.41 -17.92 7.13
N LEU A 111 9.20 -17.94 6.54
CA LEU A 111 8.01 -17.30 7.11
C LEU A 111 7.61 -17.92 8.45
N LYS A 112 7.65 -19.25 8.57
CA LYS A 112 7.34 -19.96 9.83
C LYS A 112 8.38 -19.72 10.91
N ALA A 113 9.65 -19.65 10.54
CA ALA A 113 10.77 -19.35 11.44
C ALA A 113 10.78 -17.87 11.87
N GLY A 114 10.16 -16.99 11.08
CA GLY A 114 10.18 -15.54 11.30
C GLY A 114 11.41 -14.84 10.74
N ASP A 115 12.20 -15.53 9.90
CA ASP A 115 13.38 -14.99 9.21
C ASP A 115 13.01 -13.97 8.13
N ILE A 116 11.80 -14.11 7.57
CA ILE A 116 11.12 -13.10 6.75
C ILE A 116 9.72 -12.92 7.28
N LYS A 117 9.21 -11.69 7.21
CA LYS A 117 7.86 -11.35 7.65
C LYS A 117 7.11 -10.63 6.54
N PRO A 118 5.77 -10.74 6.50
CA PRO A 118 4.96 -9.88 5.66
C PRO A 118 5.25 -8.41 5.98
N ALA A 119 5.50 -7.59 4.95
CA ALA A 119 5.81 -6.17 5.13
C ALA A 119 4.65 -5.40 5.81
N SER A 120 3.41 -5.88 5.64
CA SER A 120 2.21 -5.30 6.24
C SER A 120 2.14 -5.42 7.76
N LEU A 121 3.01 -6.22 8.40
CA LEU A 121 3.11 -6.25 9.87
C LEU A 121 3.93 -5.09 10.45
N ASP A 122 4.71 -4.37 9.65
CA ASP A 122 5.46 -3.18 10.08
C ASP A 122 5.55 -2.18 8.91
N PRO A 123 4.41 -1.58 8.49
CA PRO A 123 4.35 -0.69 7.32
C PRO A 123 5.11 0.64 7.54
N ASP A 124 5.45 0.95 8.79
CA ASP A 124 6.27 2.11 9.19
C ASP A 124 7.76 1.76 9.32
N ASN A 125 8.17 0.57 8.89
CA ASN A 125 9.58 0.27 8.67
C ASN A 125 10.06 0.90 7.36
N PRO A 126 11.20 1.62 7.34
CA PRO A 126 11.76 2.15 6.09
C PRO A 126 12.05 1.12 5.00
N VAL A 127 12.16 -0.17 5.33
CA VAL A 127 12.32 -1.24 4.33
C VAL A 127 10.99 -1.71 3.73
N ASN A 128 9.86 -1.35 4.35
CA ASN A 128 8.51 -1.86 4.07
C ASN A 128 7.57 -0.86 3.38
N TRP A 129 8.01 0.34 3.05
CA TRP A 129 7.18 1.32 2.35
C TRP A 129 7.65 1.61 0.92
N PRO A 130 6.75 2.06 0.03
CA PRO A 130 7.12 2.46 -1.31
C PRO A 130 8.08 3.66 -1.29
N ARG A 131 9.14 3.61 -2.09
CA ARG A 131 10.12 4.69 -2.22
C ARG A 131 9.95 5.49 -3.50
N ASN A 132 9.51 4.85 -4.58
CA ASN A 132 9.35 5.51 -5.88
C ASN A 132 7.94 5.30 -6.36
N MET A 133 7.28 6.38 -6.79
CA MET A 133 5.92 6.29 -7.30
C MET A 133 5.76 7.11 -8.58
N PHE A 134 5.18 6.44 -9.59
CA PHE A 134 4.82 7.03 -10.87
C PHE A 134 3.33 7.28 -10.92
N PHE A 135 2.97 8.50 -11.25
CA PHE A 135 1.61 8.89 -11.57
C PHE A 135 1.54 9.29 -13.04
N TRP A 136 0.57 8.73 -13.75
CA TRP A 136 0.24 9.15 -15.11
C TRP A 136 -1.24 8.96 -15.33
N ARG A 137 -1.85 9.84 -16.13
CA ARG A 137 -3.30 9.83 -16.38
C ARG A 137 -4.14 9.86 -15.08
N SER A 138 -3.60 10.43 -14.01
CA SER A 138 -4.19 10.49 -12.69
C SER A 138 -3.80 11.79 -11.98
N ASN A 139 -4.78 12.46 -11.38
CA ASN A 139 -4.54 13.60 -10.48
C ASN A 139 -4.80 13.18 -9.03
N VAL A 140 -4.02 12.22 -8.52
CA VAL A 140 -4.25 11.61 -7.20
C VAL A 140 -4.34 12.66 -6.08
N LEU A 141 -3.42 13.63 -6.04
CA LEU A 141 -3.38 14.61 -4.95
C LEU A 141 -4.48 15.67 -5.08
N GLY A 142 -5.01 15.90 -6.29
CA GLY A 142 -6.07 16.88 -6.52
C GLY A 142 -7.46 16.31 -6.78
N ALA A 143 -7.65 14.99 -6.71
CA ALA A 143 -8.94 14.38 -7.03
C ALA A 143 -9.24 13.10 -6.24
N SER A 144 -8.45 12.04 -6.43
CA SER A 144 -8.82 10.71 -5.96
C SER A 144 -8.24 10.31 -4.59
N GLY A 145 -7.23 11.02 -4.09
CA GLY A 145 -6.58 10.80 -2.80
C GLY A 145 -7.48 11.25 -1.64
N LYS A 146 -8.23 10.30 -1.07
CA LYS A 146 -8.97 10.54 0.19
C LYS A 146 -7.96 10.65 1.32
N GLY A 147 -8.17 11.60 2.22
CA GLY A 147 -7.18 11.93 3.24
C GLY A 147 -6.00 12.73 2.67
N HIS A 148 -6.29 13.76 1.87
CA HIS A 148 -5.27 14.58 1.18
C HIS A 148 -4.11 15.02 2.09
N GLU A 149 -4.42 15.53 3.29
CA GLU A 149 -3.40 15.99 4.23
C GLU A 149 -2.49 14.85 4.74
N TYR A 150 -2.99 13.62 4.81
CA TYR A 150 -2.20 12.45 5.16
C TYR A 150 -1.25 12.04 4.02
N PHE A 151 -1.68 12.18 2.76
CA PHE A 151 -0.76 12.05 1.62
C PHE A 151 0.36 13.09 1.71
N LEU A 152 0.02 14.36 1.96
CA LEU A 152 1.02 15.43 2.06
C LEU A 152 2.02 15.19 3.20
N LYS A 153 1.54 14.75 4.37
CA LYS A 153 2.36 14.45 5.54
C LYS A 153 3.22 13.19 5.34
N HIS A 154 2.57 12.04 5.20
CA HIS A 154 3.23 10.75 5.34
C HIS A 154 3.89 10.28 4.05
N LEU A 155 3.34 10.65 2.89
CA LEU A 155 3.83 10.16 1.60
C LEU A 155 4.79 11.16 0.94
N VAL A 156 4.37 12.43 0.83
CA VAL A 156 5.14 13.51 0.17
C VAL A 156 6.15 14.16 1.11
N GLY A 157 5.83 14.30 2.40
CA GLY A 157 6.71 14.98 3.37
C GLY A 157 6.67 16.51 3.27
N SER A 158 5.55 17.06 2.78
CA SER A 158 5.33 18.51 2.66
C SER A 158 4.56 19.08 3.86
N MET A 159 4.38 20.40 3.91
CA MET A 159 3.47 21.03 4.87
C MET A 159 2.05 20.45 4.71
N HIS A 160 1.39 20.23 5.83
CA HIS A 160 0.08 19.60 5.88
C HIS A 160 -0.84 20.28 6.91
N GLY A 161 -2.14 20.07 6.75
CA GLY A 161 -3.21 20.56 7.62
C GLY A 161 -3.84 19.49 8.51
N VAL A 162 -3.18 18.34 8.76
CA VAL A 162 -3.66 17.34 9.73
C VAL A 162 -3.82 17.98 11.12
N ILE A 163 -5.01 17.83 11.72
CA ILE A 163 -5.38 18.33 13.06
C ILE A 163 -5.84 17.13 13.91
N GLY A 164 -5.49 17.12 15.21
CA GLY A 164 -6.01 16.12 16.17
C GLY A 164 -5.06 14.97 16.49
N THR A 165 -3.75 15.21 16.56
CA THR A 165 -2.71 14.17 16.71
C THR A 165 -2.36 13.74 18.14
N ASP A 166 -3.02 14.24 19.18
CA ASP A 166 -2.68 13.83 20.55
C ASP A 166 -3.36 12.50 20.87
N GLU A 167 -2.65 11.40 20.58
CA GLU A 167 -3.10 10.01 20.70
C GLU A 167 -3.73 9.68 22.06
N GLU A 168 -3.18 10.24 23.14
CA GLU A 168 -3.69 10.05 24.52
C GLU A 168 -5.00 10.79 24.78
N ALA A 169 -5.27 11.90 24.09
CA ALA A 169 -6.54 12.63 24.21
C ALA A 169 -7.66 11.99 23.36
N ALA A 170 -7.30 11.22 22.33
CA ALA A 170 -8.24 10.67 21.34
C ALA A 170 -8.73 9.24 21.64
N GLY A 171 -8.10 8.50 22.57
CA GLY A 171 -8.54 7.16 22.96
C GLY A 171 -8.49 6.13 21.81
N LEU A 172 -7.54 6.30 20.88
CA LEU A 172 -7.38 5.45 19.70
C LEU A 172 -6.87 4.07 20.09
N GLU A 173 -7.48 3.02 19.51
CA GLU A 173 -7.05 1.64 19.75
C GLU A 173 -5.83 1.31 18.88
N ARG A 174 -4.71 1.01 19.54
CA ARG A 174 -3.50 0.55 18.86
C ARG A 174 -3.73 -0.82 18.20
N PRO A 175 -3.11 -1.09 17.04
CA PRO A 175 -3.13 -2.41 16.44
C PRO A 175 -2.53 -3.47 17.36
N LYS A 176 -2.94 -4.72 17.17
CA LYS A 176 -2.45 -5.88 17.92
C LYS A 176 -1.36 -6.65 17.19
N ASP A 177 -1.56 -6.90 15.90
CA ASP A 177 -0.67 -7.69 15.05
C ASP A 177 0.35 -6.80 14.32
N VAL A 178 -0.06 -5.57 13.96
CA VAL A 178 0.80 -4.60 13.28
C VAL A 178 1.63 -3.81 14.29
N VAL A 179 2.91 -3.64 13.99
CA VAL A 179 3.86 -2.89 14.82
C VAL A 179 3.47 -1.42 14.87
N TRP A 180 3.31 -0.92 16.09
CA TRP A 180 3.18 0.51 16.37
C TRP A 180 4.56 1.14 16.58
N ARG A 181 4.87 2.18 15.83
CA ARG A 181 6.07 3.02 16.05
C ARG A 181 5.62 4.37 16.59
N ASP A 182 6.15 4.81 17.72
CA ASP A 182 5.70 6.04 18.39
C ASP A 182 5.77 7.26 17.45
N ASP A 183 6.89 7.43 16.74
CA ASP A 183 7.02 8.45 15.70
C ASP A 183 6.45 7.94 14.37
N ALA A 184 5.38 8.59 13.91
CA ALA A 184 4.84 8.32 12.58
C ALA A 184 5.79 8.85 11.48
N PRO A 185 6.17 8.03 10.50
CA PRO A 185 7.07 8.44 9.41
C PRO A 185 6.46 9.55 8.55
N VAL A 186 7.29 10.46 8.05
CA VAL A 186 6.93 11.60 7.21
C VAL A 186 7.76 11.52 5.93
N GLY A 187 7.14 11.77 4.77
CA GLY A 187 7.83 11.73 3.47
C GLY A 187 8.41 10.36 3.12
N LYS A 188 7.58 9.32 3.05
CA LYS A 188 8.00 7.96 2.70
C LYS A 188 8.56 7.83 1.28
N LEU A 189 8.13 8.68 0.34
CA LEU A 189 8.64 8.66 -1.04
C LEU A 189 10.00 9.35 -1.15
N ASP A 190 10.95 8.67 -1.78
CA ASP A 190 12.23 9.23 -2.21
C ASP A 190 12.10 9.91 -3.60
N LEU A 191 11.13 9.49 -4.42
CA LEU A 191 10.89 10.05 -5.76
C LEU A 191 9.42 9.92 -6.18
N MET A 192 8.82 11.05 -6.52
CA MET A 192 7.49 11.16 -7.12
C MET A 192 7.60 11.73 -8.53
N VAL A 193 7.21 10.92 -9.53
CA VAL A 193 7.20 11.30 -10.93
C VAL A 193 5.76 11.43 -11.40
N ASN A 194 5.39 12.57 -12.01
CA ASN A 194 4.10 12.74 -12.65
C ASN A 194 4.24 12.96 -14.16
N ILE A 195 3.36 12.32 -14.94
CA ILE A 195 3.31 12.42 -16.39
C ILE A 195 1.95 13.01 -16.78
N ASP A 196 1.95 14.27 -17.23
CA ASP A 196 0.73 15.03 -17.47
C ASP A 196 0.95 16.08 -18.60
N PHE A 197 -0.12 16.38 -19.35
CA PHE A 197 -0.09 17.42 -20.40
C PHE A 197 -0.44 18.81 -19.85
N ARG A 198 -0.87 18.88 -18.60
CA ARG A 198 -1.12 20.14 -17.87
C ARG A 198 -0.48 20.08 -16.48
N MET A 199 -0.23 21.25 -15.90
CA MET A 199 0.25 21.36 -14.52
C MET A 199 -0.89 21.09 -13.53
N SER A 200 -1.11 19.82 -13.16
CA SER A 200 -2.12 19.41 -12.19
C SER A 200 -1.62 19.55 -10.74
N THR A 201 -2.51 19.40 -9.75
CA THR A 201 -2.13 19.41 -8.33
C THR A 201 -1.06 18.36 -8.03
N THR A 202 -1.21 17.15 -8.58
CA THR A 202 -0.17 16.12 -8.48
C THR A 202 1.16 16.63 -9.05
N SER A 203 1.16 17.31 -10.22
CA SER A 203 2.39 17.88 -10.80
C SER A 203 3.06 18.92 -9.90
N ILE A 204 2.28 19.77 -9.21
CA ILE A 204 2.82 20.82 -8.32
C ILE A 204 3.61 20.21 -7.15
N TYR A 205 3.21 19.03 -6.66
CA TYR A 205 3.86 18.33 -5.56
C TYR A 205 4.86 17.25 -6.00
N SER A 206 5.09 17.06 -7.31
CA SER A 206 6.00 16.03 -7.81
C SER A 206 7.43 16.54 -7.94
N ASP A 207 8.41 15.67 -7.71
CA ASP A 207 9.84 15.99 -7.91
C ASP A 207 10.17 16.15 -9.40
N VAL A 208 9.56 15.29 -10.24
CA VAL A 208 9.75 15.30 -11.69
C VAL A 208 8.41 15.33 -12.39
N VAL A 209 8.25 16.28 -13.32
CA VAL A 209 7.08 16.39 -14.19
C VAL A 209 7.52 16.14 -15.63
N LEU A 210 6.98 15.09 -16.25
CA LEU A 210 7.22 14.75 -17.65
C LEU A 210 6.04 15.24 -18.51
N PRO A 211 6.28 16.11 -19.51
CA PRO A 211 5.23 16.52 -20.42
C PRO A 211 4.82 15.34 -21.31
N THR A 212 3.53 15.04 -21.36
CA THR A 212 2.98 14.04 -22.30
C THR A 212 2.15 14.71 -23.39
N ALA A 213 2.03 14.03 -24.54
CA ALA A 213 1.11 14.40 -25.60
C ALA A 213 -0.33 14.53 -25.09
N THR A 214 -1.09 15.43 -25.70
CA THR A 214 -2.54 15.50 -25.50
C THR A 214 -3.23 14.33 -26.17
N TRP A 215 -4.57 14.25 -26.12
CA TRP A 215 -5.30 13.19 -26.80
C TRP A 215 -5.33 13.33 -28.33
N TYR A 216 -4.84 14.45 -28.88
CA TYR A 216 -4.84 14.76 -30.33
C TYR A 216 -3.45 14.74 -30.95
N GLU A 217 -2.45 14.24 -30.23
CA GLU A 217 -1.03 14.18 -30.58
C GLU A 217 -0.44 12.80 -30.24
#